data_AF-A0A6V7HUE2-F1
#
_entry.id   AF-A0A6V7HUE2-F1
#
_cell.length_a   1.000
_cell.length_b   1.000
_cell.length_c   1.000
_cell.angle_alpha   90.00
_cell.angle_beta   90.00
_cell.angle_gamma   90.00
#
_symmetry.space_group_name_H-M   'P 1'
#
loop_
_entity.id
_entity.type
_entity.pdbx_description
1 polymer ?
#
loop_
_entity_poly.entity_id
_entity_poly.type
_entity_poly.pdbx_seq_one_letter_code
_entity_poly.pdbx_strand_id
1 'polypeptide(L)' 'IDPDTKSFVYCVGIRKGNGSDWEEVFERLHAADLHTEKELLIWGLGCSDNRIFID' A
#
# COMPACT_ATOMS: atom_id res chain seq x y z
N ILE A 1 -5.17 1.33 12.74
CA ILE A 1 -4.73 2.62 12.16
C ILE A 1 -5.97 3.49 12.08
N ASP A 2 -5.90 4.71 12.62
CA ASP A 2 -6.99 5.67 12.49
C ASP A 2 -7.29 5.92 11.00
N PRO A 3 -8.56 5.90 10.55
CA PRO A 3 -8.92 6.01 9.13
C PRO A 3 -8.27 7.20 8.43
N ASP A 4 -8.14 8.35 9.11
CA ASP A 4 -7.61 9.58 8.53
C ASP A 4 -6.09 9.52 8.35
N THR A 5 -5.41 8.65 9.12
CA THR A 5 -3.97 8.45 9.04
C THR A 5 -3.55 7.31 8.12
N LYS A 6 -4.49 6.47 7.66
CA LYS A 6 -4.21 5.26 6.90
C LYS A 6 -3.39 5.53 5.63
N SER A 7 -3.72 6.57 4.87
CA SER A 7 -3.04 6.90 3.60
C SER A 7 -1.56 7.23 3.83
N PHE A 8 -1.27 8.02 4.86
CA PHE A 8 0.09 8.36 5.27
C PHE A 8 0.86 7.13 5.74
N VAL A 9 0.26 6.30 6.60
CA VAL A 9 0.91 5.11 7.16
C VAL A 9 1.25 4.09 6.06
N TYR A 10 0.32 3.81 5.14
CA TYR A 10 0.61 2.88 4.03
C TYR A 10 1.72 3.42 3.13
N CYS A 11 1.66 4.69 2.75
CA CYS A 11 2.67 5.28 1.87
C CYS A 11 4.07 5.31 2.50
N VAL A 12 4.17 5.69 3.78
CA VAL A 12 5.47 5.69 4.50
C VAL A 12 5.97 4.26 4.73
N GLY A 13 5.07 3.34 5.09
CA GLY A 13 5.38 1.93 5.29
C GLY A 13 5.96 1.29 4.05
N ILE A 14 5.30 1.46 2.90
CA ILE A 14 5.78 0.95 1.62
C ILE A 14 7.11 1.59 1.21
N ARG A 15 7.26 2.91 1.35
CA ARG A 15 8.51 3.61 0.98
C ARG A 15 9.71 3.14 1.81
N LYS A 16 9.49 2.84 3.09
CA LYS A 16 10.56 2.42 4.03
C LYS A 16 10.72 0.91 4.12
N GLY A 17 9.75 0.16 3.63
CA GLY A 17 9.71 -1.29 3.65
C GLY A 17 10.52 -1.93 2.54
N ASN A 18 10.43 -3.26 2.47
CA ASN A 18 11.06 -4.09 1.46
C ASN A 18 9.98 -4.75 0.56
N GLY A 19 10.42 -5.66 -0.32
CA GLY A 19 9.51 -6.36 -1.24
C GLY A 19 8.42 -7.17 -0.55
N SER A 20 8.71 -7.79 0.60
CA SER A 20 7.70 -8.54 1.37
C SER A 20 6.64 -7.63 1.97
N ASP A 21 7.00 -6.42 2.40
CA ASP A 21 6.02 -5.42 2.88
C ASP A 21 5.10 -4.97 1.74
N TRP A 22 5.66 -4.82 0.53
CA TRP A 22 4.89 -4.50 -0.67
C TRP A 22 3.93 -5.64 -1.05
N GLU A 23 4.42 -6.88 -1.07
CA GLU A 23 3.63 -8.08 -1.35
C GLU A 23 2.49 -8.26 -0.34
N GLU A 24 2.72 -8.03 0.96
CA GLU A 24 1.68 -8.12 1.97
C GLU A 24 0.55 -7.11 1.73
N VAL A 25 0.88 -5.87 1.35
CA VAL A 25 -0.12 -4.84 1.03
C VAL A 25 -0.83 -5.16 -0.29
N PHE A 26 -0.14 -5.76 -1.24
CA PHE A 26 -0.72 -6.23 -2.49
C PHE A 26 -1.74 -7.38 -2.28
N GLU A 27 -1.42 -8.34 -1.42
CA GLU A 27 -2.37 -9.40 -1.03
C GLU A 27 -3.60 -8.82 -0.31
N ARG A 28 -3.42 -7.79 0.53
CA ARG A 28 -4.53 -7.06 1.16
C ARG A 28 -5.41 -6.36 0.13
N LEU A 29 -4.83 -5.81 -0.94
CA LEU A 29 -5.59 -5.19 -2.03
C LEU A 29 -6.50 -6.21 -2.72
N HIS A 30 -5.98 -7.42 -2.96
CA HIS A 30 -6.76 -8.51 -3.55
C HIS A 30 -7.88 -9.03 -2.65
N ALA A 31 -7.64 -9.06 -1.33
CA ALA A 31 -8.62 -9.50 -0.34
C ALA A 31 -9.67 -8.43 0.01
N ALA A 32 -9.41 -7.15 -0.26
CA ALA A 32 -10.33 -6.06 0.07
C ALA A 32 -11.63 -6.15 -0.75
N ASP A 33 -12.77 -5.94 -0.11
CA ASP A 33 -14.07 -5.85 -0.78
C ASP A 33 -14.49 -4.38 -1.02
N LEU A 34 -14.19 -3.52 -0.05
CA LEU A 34 -14.54 -2.11 -0.10
C LEU A 34 -13.67 -1.34 -1.11
N HIS A 35 -14.32 -0.65 -2.06
CA HIS A 35 -13.64 0.11 -3.10
C HIS A 35 -12.69 1.19 -2.53
N THR A 36 -13.11 1.92 -1.49
CA THR A 36 -12.27 2.95 -0.88
C THR A 36 -11.04 2.39 -0.17
N GLU A 37 -11.09 1.16 0.34
CA GLU A 37 -9.90 0.49 0.88
C GLU A 37 -8.95 0.10 -0.27
N LYS A 38 -9.49 -0.34 -1.42
CA LYS A 38 -8.65 -0.63 -2.60
C LYS A 38 -7.93 0.61 -3.11
N GLU A 39 -8.62 1.74 -3.23
CA GLU A 39 -8.02 3.01 -3.66
C GLU A 39 -6.86 3.41 -2.73
N LEU A 40 -7.08 3.31 -1.42
CA LEU A 40 -6.08 3.59 -0.40
C LEU A 40 -4.86 2.67 -0.49
N LEU A 41 -5.07 1.37 -0.68
CA LEU A 41 -3.98 0.38 -0.80
C LEU A 41 -3.17 0.59 -2.09
N ILE A 42 -3.84 0.84 -3.22
CA ILE A 42 -3.19 1.19 -4.50
C ILE A 42 -2.33 2.45 -4.33
N TRP A 43 -2.87 3.48 -3.66
CA TRP A 43 -2.13 4.72 -3.41
C TRP A 43 -0.88 4.47 -2.54
N GLY A 44 -1.00 3.62 -1.52
CA GLY A 44 0.12 3.20 -0.69
C GLY A 44 1.19 2.43 -1.47
N LEU A 45 0.81 1.45 -2.28
CA LEU A 45 1.72 0.63 -3.10
C LEU A 45 2.52 1.49 -4.09
N GLY A 46 1.90 2.55 -4.63
CA GLY A 46 2.56 3.51 -5.52
C GLY A 46 3.65 4.37 -4.84
N CYS A 47 3.75 4.35 -3.51
CA CYS A 47 4.82 5.04 -2.78
C CYS A 47 6.13 4.26 -2.68
N SER A 48 6.24 3.09 -3.31
CA SER A 48 7.47 2.31 -3.37
C SER A 48 8.61 3.14 -3.98
N ASP A 49 9.84 2.96 -3.51
CA ASP A 49 11.04 3.49 -4.19
C ASP A 49 11.65 2.44 -5.14
N ASN A 50 11.16 1.19 -5.10
CA ASN A 50 11.61 0.11 -5.95
C ASN A 50 10.85 0.11 -7.27
N ARG A 51 11.55 0.50 -8.35
CA ARG A 51 11.03 0.61 -9.72
C ARG A 51 10.40 -0.67 -10.26
N ILE A 52 10.86 -1.85 -9.83
CA ILE A 52 10.29 -3.14 -10.24
C ILE A 52 8.79 -3.22 -9.94
N PHE A 53 8.32 -2.50 -8.92
CA PHE A 53 6.92 -2.51 -8.48
C PHE A 53 6.07 -1.35 -9.04
N ILE A 54 6.65 -0.43 -9.79
CA ILE A 54 6.00 0.84 -10.21
C ILE A 54 6.20 1.19 -11.68
N ASP A 55 7.09 0.48 -12.40
CA ASP A 55 7.21 0.51 -13.86
C ASP A 55 6.15 -0.39 -14.53
#